data_AF-A0A2W0EC37-F1
#
_entry.id   AF-A0A2W0EC37-F1
#
_cell.length_a   1.000
_cell.length_b   1.000
_cell.length_c   1.000
_cell.angle_alpha   90.00
_cell.angle_beta   90.00
_cell.angle_gamma   90.00
#
_symmetry.space_group_name_H-M   'P 1'
#
loop_
_entity.id
_entity.type
_entity.pdbx_description
1 polymer ?
#
loop_
_entity_poly.entity_id
_entity_poly.type
_entity_poly.pdbx_seq_one_letter_code
_entity_poly.pdbx_strand_id
1 'polypeptide(L)'
;MDLNAEVDNLVKVSQTWIPMIMEYGSRVLLAVITLAIGWWLINKVTKKLGGLIALRNADLALQGFISSLANIILKILLIVSVASMIGVETTSFVAAIGAAGLAIGLALQGSLANFAGGVLILLFRPFRIG
;
A
#
# COMPACT_ATOMS: atom_id res chain seq x y z
N MET A 1 -24.15 -17.55 -49.95
CA MET A 1 -23.57 -17.29 -48.62
C MET A 1 -22.22 -17.96 -48.60
N ASP A 2 -21.16 -17.20 -48.79
CA ASP A 2 -19.80 -17.72 -48.92
C ASP A 2 -19.27 -18.13 -47.55
N LEU A 3 -19.39 -19.43 -47.22
CA LEU A 3 -18.90 -20.01 -45.96
C LEU A 3 -17.45 -19.62 -45.65
N ASN A 4 -16.62 -19.42 -46.68
CA ASN A 4 -15.20 -19.08 -46.54
C ASN A 4 -14.99 -17.67 -45.96
N ALA A 5 -15.89 -16.71 -46.26
CA ALA A 5 -15.80 -15.35 -45.74
C ALA A 5 -16.18 -15.26 -44.26
N GLU A 6 -17.08 -16.12 -43.79
CA GLU A 6 -17.47 -16.24 -42.39
C GLU A 6 -16.36 -16.91 -41.57
N VAL A 7 -15.76 -17.99 -42.11
CA VAL A 7 -14.62 -18.70 -41.48
C VAL A 7 -13.40 -17.78 -41.34
N ASP A 8 -13.08 -16.97 -42.35
CA ASP A 8 -11.98 -16.00 -42.29
C ASP A 8 -12.22 -14.90 -41.24
N ASN A 9 -13.46 -14.45 -41.07
CA ASN A 9 -13.80 -13.48 -40.02
C ASN A 9 -13.70 -14.10 -38.62
N LEU A 10 -14.15 -15.35 -38.42
CA LEU A 10 -14.00 -16.05 -37.15
C LEU A 10 -12.54 -16.31 -36.78
N VAL A 11 -11.69 -16.61 -37.77
CA VAL A 11 -10.24 -16.76 -37.58
C VAL A 11 -9.57 -15.42 -37.24
N LYS A 12 -9.96 -14.32 -37.90
CA LYS A 12 -9.44 -12.97 -37.57
C LYS A 12 -9.85 -12.50 -36.17
N VAL A 13 -11.10 -12.73 -35.78
CA VAL A 13 -11.60 -12.40 -34.43
C VAL A 13 -10.86 -13.20 -33.36
N SER A 14 -10.64 -14.49 -33.61
CA SER A 14 -9.86 -15.37 -32.72
C SER A 14 -8.39 -14.93 -32.60
N GLN A 15 -7.72 -14.61 -33.71
CA GLN A 15 -6.31 -14.15 -33.71
C GLN A 15 -6.09 -12.79 -33.04
N THR A 16 -7.13 -11.96 -32.92
CA THR A 16 -7.01 -10.62 -32.32
C THR A 16 -7.22 -10.65 -30.81
N TRP A 17 -8.11 -11.51 -30.30
CA TRP A 17 -8.51 -11.49 -28.88
C TRP A 17 -7.69 -12.43 -28.00
N ILE A 18 -7.22 -13.56 -28.54
CA ILE A 18 -6.31 -14.48 -27.84
C ILE A 18 -5.03 -13.79 -27.32
N PRO A 19 -4.26 -13.04 -28.14
CA PRO A 19 -3.04 -12.40 -27.65
C PRO A 19 -3.32 -11.32 -26.59
N MET A 20 -4.43 -10.60 -26.73
CA MET A 20 -4.85 -9.57 -25.77
C MET A 20 -5.19 -10.20 -24.42
N ILE A 21 -5.95 -11.30 -24.40
CA ILE A 21 -6.28 -12.03 -23.17
C ILE A 21 -5.03 -12.64 -22.52
N MET A 22 -4.08 -13.14 -23.30
CA MET A 22 -2.82 -13.67 -22.76
C MET A 22 -1.93 -12.56 -22.17
N GLU A 23 -1.84 -11.40 -22.81
CA GLU A 23 -1.04 -10.27 -22.34
C GLU A 23 -1.63 -9.63 -21.08
N TYR A 24 -2.93 -9.30 -21.08
CA TYR A 24 -3.57 -8.69 -19.93
C TYR A 24 -3.88 -9.71 -18.82
N GLY A 25 -4.23 -10.95 -19.17
CA GLY A 25 -4.54 -12.01 -18.22
C GLY A 25 -3.33 -12.37 -17.35
N SER A 26 -2.13 -12.45 -17.94
CA SER A 26 -0.90 -12.69 -17.17
C SER A 26 -0.57 -11.54 -16.21
N ARG A 27 -0.73 -10.29 -16.65
CA ARG A 27 -0.52 -9.09 -15.80
C ARG A 27 -1.51 -9.02 -14.65
N VAL A 28 -2.80 -9.28 -14.90
CA VAL A 28 -3.83 -9.31 -13.86
C VAL A 28 -3.56 -10.43 -12.86
N LEU A 29 -3.16 -11.61 -13.33
CA LEU A 29 -2.85 -12.74 -12.47
C LEU A 29 -1.65 -12.44 -11.57
N LEU A 30 -0.56 -11.87 -12.12
CA LEU A 30 0.59 -11.42 -11.33
C LEU A 30 0.22 -10.30 -10.34
N ALA A 31 -0.66 -9.38 -10.73
CA ALA A 31 -1.14 -8.31 -9.88
C ALA A 31 -1.95 -8.84 -8.68
N VAL A 32 -2.83 -9.82 -8.91
CA VAL A 32 -3.60 -10.49 -7.84
C VAL A 32 -2.67 -11.26 -6.88
N ILE A 33 -1.70 -12.00 -7.42
CA ILE A 33 -0.69 -12.70 -6.60
C ILE A 33 0.10 -11.70 -5.76
N THR A 34 0.57 -10.62 -6.38
CA THR A 34 1.34 -9.57 -5.70
C THR A 34 0.52 -8.89 -4.62
N LEU A 35 -0.76 -8.62 -4.88
CA LEU A 35 -1.67 -8.06 -3.87
C LEU A 35 -1.85 -9.02 -2.69
N ALA A 36 -2.09 -10.30 -2.94
CA ALA A 36 -2.29 -11.30 -1.89
C ALA A 36 -1.04 -11.50 -1.03
N ILE A 37 0.11 -11.73 -1.67
CA ILE A 37 1.40 -11.92 -0.97
C ILE A 37 1.81 -10.63 -0.25
N GLY A 38 1.69 -9.49 -0.92
CA GLY A 38 2.02 -8.19 -0.37
C GLY A 38 1.18 -7.89 0.86
N TRP A 39 -0.13 -8.10 0.82
CA TRP A 39 -1.02 -7.86 1.96
C TRP A 39 -0.66 -8.72 3.16
N TRP A 40 -0.40 -10.01 2.93
CA TRP A 40 0.08 -10.92 3.96
C TRP A 40 1.44 -10.49 4.55
N LEU A 41 2.38 -10.11 3.68
CA LEU A 41 3.71 -9.67 4.08
C LEU A 41 3.65 -8.39 4.93
N ILE A 42 2.85 -7.41 4.51
CA ILE A 42 2.67 -6.15 5.25
C ILE A 42 2.11 -6.42 6.64
N ASN A 43 1.07 -7.24 6.76
CA ASN A 43 0.50 -7.58 8.07
C ASN A 43 1.54 -8.30 8.95
N LYS A 44 2.40 -9.15 8.37
CA LYS A 44 3.47 -9.84 9.10
C LYS A 44 4.58 -8.88 9.54
N VAL A 45 5.01 -7.99 8.66
CA VAL A 45 6.06 -6.98 8.92
C VAL A 45 5.59 -5.99 9.98
N THR A 46 4.37 -5.47 9.86
CA THR A 46 3.80 -4.51 10.82
C THR A 46 3.59 -5.14 12.20
N LYS A 47 3.15 -6.41 12.27
CA LYS A 47 3.07 -7.14 13.54
C LYS A 47 4.45 -7.34 14.18
N LYS A 48 5.47 -7.67 13.39
CA LYS A 48 6.86 -7.78 13.88
C LYS A 48 7.41 -6.44 14.35
N LEU A 49 7.14 -5.36 13.60
CA LEU A 49 7.55 -4.00 13.95
C LEU A 49 6.96 -3.60 15.31
N GLY A 50 5.67 -3.86 15.52
CA GLY A 50 5.03 -3.68 16.82
C GLY A 50 5.74 -4.44 17.94
N GLY A 51 6.07 -5.73 17.72
CA GLY A 51 6.79 -6.53 18.72
C GLY A 51 8.20 -6.00 19.05
N LEU A 52 8.94 -5.50 18.05
CA LEU A 52 10.27 -4.90 18.25
C LEU A 52 10.22 -3.59 19.04
N ILE A 53 9.18 -2.79 18.82
CA ILE A 53 8.96 -1.53 19.56
C ILE A 53 8.62 -1.83 21.02
N ALA A 54 7.81 -2.85 21.30
CA ALA A 54 7.45 -3.27 22.66
C ALA A 54 8.68 -3.70 23.49
N LEU A 55 9.65 -4.39 22.86
CA LEU A 55 10.89 -4.82 23.52
C LEU A 55 11.76 -3.65 24.02
N ARG A 56 11.53 -2.42 23.53
CA ARG A 56 12.29 -1.22 23.95
C ARG A 56 11.62 -0.43 25.09
N ASN A 57 10.63 -0.99 25.79
CA ASN A 57 9.83 -0.29 26.82
C ASN A 57 9.16 1.00 26.28
N ALA A 58 8.80 1.01 25.00
CA ALA A 58 8.00 2.08 24.45
C ALA A 58 6.55 1.98 24.96
N ASP A 59 5.90 3.13 25.16
CA ASP A 59 4.49 3.21 25.55
C ASP A 59 3.59 2.43 24.54
N LEU A 60 2.54 1.78 25.03
CA LEU A 60 1.55 1.08 24.21
C LEU A 60 0.91 2.01 23.18
N ALA A 61 0.71 3.29 23.53
CA ALA A 61 0.20 4.30 22.61
C ALA A 61 1.16 4.56 21.43
N LEU A 62 2.46 4.64 21.71
CA LEU A 62 3.52 4.81 20.71
C LEU A 62 3.56 3.62 19.76
N GLN A 63 3.56 2.40 20.31
CA GLN A 63 3.57 1.17 19.52
C GLN A 63 2.39 1.10 18.54
N GLY A 64 1.18 1.41 19.01
CA GLY A 64 -0.03 1.41 18.19
C GLY A 64 -0.01 2.48 17.09
N PHE A 65 0.47 3.68 17.40
CA PHE A 65 0.57 4.76 16.42
C PHE A 65 1.55 4.44 15.30
N ILE A 66 2.78 4.02 15.62
CA ILE A 66 3.80 3.70 14.60
C ILE A 66 3.41 2.48 13.76
N SER A 67 2.87 1.44 14.41
CA SER A 67 2.45 0.23 13.69
C SER A 67 1.29 0.50 12.74
N SER A 68 0.32 1.32 13.15
CA SER A 68 -0.82 1.70 12.30
C SER A 68 -0.39 2.59 11.14
N LEU A 69 0.47 3.59 11.39
CA LEU A 69 1.01 4.47 10.35
C LEU A 69 1.80 3.69 9.30
N ALA A 70 2.71 2.80 9.74
CA ALA A 70 3.47 1.93 8.85
C ALA A 70 2.55 1.02 8.02
N ASN A 71 1.51 0.44 8.63
CA ASN A 71 0.56 -0.41 7.94
C ASN A 71 -0.21 0.34 6.84
N ILE A 72 -0.68 1.56 7.14
CA ILE A 72 -1.39 2.40 6.17
C ILE A 72 -0.48 2.76 4.99
N ILE A 73 0.74 3.24 5.27
CA ILE A 73 1.69 3.63 4.22
C ILE A 73 2.02 2.45 3.31
N LEU A 74 2.39 1.29 3.90
CA LEU A 74 2.74 0.11 3.13
C LEU A 74 1.58 -0.39 2.25
N LYS A 75 0.35 -0.35 2.76
CA LYS A 75 -0.84 -0.75 1.98
C LYS A 75 -1.13 0.20 0.84
N ILE A 76 -0.99 1.51 1.05
CA ILE A 76 -1.12 2.51 -0.03
C ILE A 76 -0.10 2.23 -1.13
N LEU A 77 1.17 2.02 -0.77
CA LEU A 77 2.22 1.69 -1.73
C LEU A 77 1.91 0.41 -2.51
N LEU A 78 1.45 -0.65 -1.82
CA LEU A 78 1.07 -1.91 -2.46
C LEU A 78 -0.06 -1.71 -3.48
N ILE A 79 -1.11 -0.97 -3.12
CA ILE A 79 -2.24 -0.71 -4.02
C ILE A 79 -1.78 0.06 -5.26
N VAL A 80 -0.95 1.10 -5.07
CA VAL A 80 -0.38 1.87 -6.18
C VAL A 80 0.49 0.99 -7.08
N SER A 81 1.34 0.14 -6.51
CA SER A 81 2.16 -0.80 -7.30
C SER A 81 1.29 -1.77 -8.11
N VAL A 82 0.27 -2.36 -7.50
CA VAL A 82 -0.65 -3.30 -8.16
C VAL A 82 -1.45 -2.61 -9.27
N ALA A 83 -1.91 -1.37 -9.05
CA ALA A 83 -2.58 -0.57 -10.07
C ALA A 83 -1.66 -0.29 -11.28
N SER A 84 -0.40 0.05 -11.02
CA SER A 84 0.60 0.26 -12.08
C SER A 84 0.86 -1.02 -12.89
N MET A 85 0.92 -2.19 -12.25
CA MET A 85 1.15 -3.48 -12.92
C MET A 85 0.07 -3.84 -13.96
N ILE A 86 -1.18 -3.44 -13.71
CA ILE A 86 -2.30 -3.67 -14.65
C ILE A 86 -2.45 -2.55 -15.69
N GLY A 87 -1.54 -1.58 -15.71
CA GLY A 87 -1.50 -0.49 -16.69
C GLY A 87 -2.33 0.75 -16.31
N VAL A 88 -2.75 0.89 -15.05
CA VAL A 88 -3.42 2.11 -14.58
C VAL A 88 -2.37 3.20 -14.39
N GLU A 89 -2.66 4.40 -14.90
CA GLU A 89 -1.82 5.57 -14.68
C GLU A 89 -1.93 6.06 -13.23
N THR A 90 -0.88 5.83 -12.44
CA THR A 90 -0.89 6.11 -10.99
C THR A 90 -0.55 7.55 -10.63
N THR A 91 -0.12 8.38 -11.59
CA THR A 91 0.35 9.75 -11.34
C THR A 91 -0.68 10.60 -10.59
N SER A 92 -1.92 10.60 -11.07
CA SER A 92 -3.04 11.33 -10.45
C SER A 92 -3.38 10.80 -9.06
N PHE A 93 -3.25 9.48 -8.83
CA PHE A 93 -3.43 8.88 -7.51
C PHE A 93 -2.35 9.33 -6.54
N VAL A 94 -1.08 9.35 -6.97
CA VAL A 94 0.04 9.82 -6.15
C VAL A 94 -0.15 11.28 -5.75
N ALA A 95 -0.60 12.14 -6.68
CA ALA A 95 -0.93 13.53 -6.37
C ALA A 95 -2.07 13.65 -5.33
N ALA A 96 -3.16 12.90 -5.51
CA ALA A 96 -4.28 12.89 -4.58
C ALA A 96 -3.90 12.35 -3.18
N ILE A 97 -3.13 11.27 -3.13
CA ILE A 97 -2.58 10.71 -1.88
C ILE A 97 -1.65 11.71 -1.21
N GLY A 98 -0.83 12.44 -1.98
CA GLY A 98 0.02 13.49 -1.45
C GLY A 98 -0.79 14.61 -0.79
N ALA A 99 -1.85 15.07 -1.45
CA ALA A 99 -2.75 16.08 -0.90
C ALA A 99 -3.50 15.57 0.35
N ALA A 100 -4.00 14.33 0.31
CA ALA A 100 -4.65 13.70 1.46
C ALA A 100 -3.68 13.49 2.62
N GLY A 101 -2.44 13.09 2.34
CA GLY A 101 -1.38 12.93 3.33
C GLY A 101 -1.01 14.24 4.00
N LEU A 102 -0.96 15.34 3.23
CA LEU A 102 -0.77 16.69 3.76
C LEU A 102 -1.96 17.09 4.65
N ALA A 103 -3.20 16.90 4.19
CA ALA A 103 -4.39 17.22 4.97
C ALA A 103 -4.46 16.42 6.29
N ILE A 104 -4.21 15.10 6.23
CA ILE A 104 -4.14 14.23 7.42
C ILE A 104 -2.98 14.67 8.33
N GLY A 105 -1.82 14.98 7.76
CA GLY A 105 -0.66 15.45 8.51
C GLY A 105 -0.93 16.76 9.26
N LEU A 106 -1.60 17.71 8.62
CA LEU A 106 -2.03 18.97 9.25
C LEU A 106 -3.07 18.72 10.34
N ALA A 107 -4.04 17.82 10.10
CA ALA A 107 -5.02 17.44 11.12
C ALA A 107 -4.37 16.75 12.33
N LEU A 108 -3.33 15.96 12.11
CA LEU A 108 -2.59 15.25 13.15
C LEU A 108 -1.45 16.08 13.76
N GLN A 109 -1.14 17.27 13.25
CA GLN A 109 0.04 18.05 13.61
C GLN A 109 0.15 18.29 15.13
N GLY A 110 -0.96 18.69 15.78
CA GLY A 110 -0.99 18.92 17.23
C GLY A 110 -0.80 17.62 18.04
N SER A 111 -1.44 16.53 17.62
CA SER A 111 -1.30 15.22 18.27
C SER A 111 0.12 14.67 18.12
N LEU A 112 0.75 14.87 16.96
CA LEU A 112 2.11 14.44 16.67
C LEU A 112 3.15 15.25 17.46
N ALA A 113 2.91 16.55 17.65
CA ALA A 113 3.75 17.41 18.50
C ALA A 113 3.69 16.98 19.98
N ASN A 114 2.49 16.71 20.50
CA ASN A 114 2.31 16.19 21.84
C ASN A 114 3.00 14.83 22.02
N PHE A 115 2.90 13.97 21.01
CA PHE A 115 3.58 12.68 20.96
C PHE A 115 5.11 12.83 21.02
N ALA A 116 5.69 13.71 20.20
CA ALA A 116 7.13 13.95 20.19
C ALA A 116 7.64 14.50 21.54
N GLY A 117 6.88 15.41 22.16
CA GLY A 117 7.17 15.91 23.50
C GLY A 117 7.21 14.78 24.55
N GLY A 118 6.23 13.87 24.51
CA GLY A 118 6.20 12.69 25.39
C GLY A 118 7.41 11.78 25.20
N VAL A 119 7.81 11.48 23.96
CA VAL A 119 8.99 10.66 23.66
C VAL A 119 10.29 11.33 24.13
N LEU A 120 10.44 12.65 23.92
CA LEU A 120 11.61 13.40 24.37
C LEU A 120 11.77 13.38 25.90
N ILE A 121 10.66 13.50 26.65
CA ILE A 121 10.68 13.40 28.12
C ILE A 121 11.18 12.01 28.56
N LEU A 122 10.71 10.94 27.92
CA LEU A 122 11.11 9.58 28.25
C LEU A 122 12.59 9.30 27.92
N LEU A 123 13.08 9.85 26.80
CA LEU A 123 14.46 9.66 26.35
C LEU A 123 15.46 10.46 27.18
N PHE A 124 15.17 11.73 27.44
CA PHE A 124 16.11 12.63 28.12
C PHE A 124 15.93 12.64 29.63
N ARG A 125 14.82 12.11 30.14
CA ARG A 125 14.44 12.14 31.58
C ARG A 125 14.84 13.47 32.24
N PRO A 126 14.41 14.62 31.69
CA PRO A 126 14.88 15.94 32.15
C PRO A 126 14.46 16.25 33.59
N PHE A 127 13.52 15.49 34.15
CA PHE A 127 13.07 15.60 35.51
C PHE A 127 13.26 14.25 36.23
N ARG A 128 13.90 14.27 37.40
CA ARG A 128 13.91 13.15 38.34
C ARG A 128 12.77 13.39 39.34
N ILE A 129 11.95 12.36 39.57
CA ILE A 129 10.89 12.40 40.58
C ILE A 129 11.60 12.56 41.93
N GLY A 130 11.32 13.65 42.63
CA GLY A 130 11.74 13.86 44.02
C GLY A 130 10.91 13.02 44.97
#